data_AF-A0A660ZFY3-F1
#
_entry.id   AF-A0A660ZFY3-F1
#
_cell.length_a   1.000
_cell.length_b   1.000
_cell.length_c   1.000
_cell.angle_alpha   90.00
_cell.angle_beta   90.00
_cell.angle_gamma   90.00
#
_symmetry.space_group_name_H-M   'P 1'
#
loop_
_entity.id
_entity.type
_entity.pdbx_description
1 polymer ?
#
loop_
_entity_poly.entity_id
_entity_poly.type
_entity_poly.pdbx_seq_one_letter_code
_entity_poly.pdbx_strand_id
1 'polypeptide(L)'
;MIAFGPVPSRRLGRSLGVNNIPVKICTYSCVYCQIGRTLKIQVDREEFYSPDEVFGEVKEKVEDIRKKGEALDYITFVPDGEPTLDLNLGKEILLVKSLGFKVAVITNSSLIDREDVAS
;
A
#
# COMPACT_ATOMS: atom_id res chain seq x y z
N MET A 1 10.21 3.47 4.62
CA MET A 1 9.51 2.66 5.62
C MET A 1 8.33 2.00 4.93
N ILE A 2 8.15 0.69 5.12
CA ILE A 2 7.07 -0.05 4.47
C ILE A 2 5.73 0.27 5.15
N ALA A 3 5.64 0.20 6.47
CA ALA A 3 4.43 0.60 7.21
C ALA A 3 4.59 1.97 7.88
N PHE A 4 3.56 2.82 7.81
CA PHE A 4 3.58 4.16 8.43
C PHE A 4 2.21 4.60 8.95
N GLY A 5 2.21 5.49 9.94
CA GLY A 5 1.00 5.95 10.62
C GLY A 5 0.79 5.29 12.00
N PRO A 6 -0.46 5.24 12.50
CA PRO A 6 -1.71 5.53 11.79
C PRO A 6 -1.91 7.04 11.58
N VAL A 7 -2.53 7.41 10.47
CA VAL A 7 -2.81 8.81 10.09
C VAL A 7 -4.32 9.06 10.02
N PRO A 8 -4.79 10.27 10.35
CA PRO A 8 -6.19 10.64 10.13
C PRO A 8 -6.48 10.73 8.63
N SER A 9 -7.34 9.85 8.16
CA SER A 9 -7.91 9.83 6.81
C SER A 9 -9.29 10.45 6.82
N ARG A 10 -9.52 11.42 5.93
CA ARG A 10 -10.85 12.01 5.73
C ARG A 10 -11.90 11.01 5.24
N ARG A 11 -11.47 9.93 4.59
CA ARG A 11 -12.36 8.92 3.97
C ARG A 11 -12.44 7.63 4.80
N LEU A 12 -11.40 7.28 5.54
CA LEU A 12 -11.22 5.96 6.15
C LEU A 12 -11.01 5.99 7.67
N GLY A 13 -11.25 7.12 8.35
CA GLY A 13 -11.01 7.21 9.80
C GLY A 13 -9.51 7.24 10.11
N ARG A 14 -9.02 6.44 11.07
CA ARG A 14 -7.58 6.26 11.33
C ARG A 14 -7.05 5.10 10.52
N SER A 15 -6.11 5.37 9.61
CA SER A 15 -5.56 4.35 8.72
C SER A 15 -4.05 4.20 8.91
N LEU A 16 -3.58 2.96 8.92
CA LEU A 16 -2.17 2.64 8.70
C LEU A 16 -1.91 2.63 7.18
N GLY A 17 -0.83 3.24 6.72
CA GLY A 17 -0.39 3.24 5.33
C GLY A 17 0.67 2.17 5.08
N VAL A 18 0.63 1.57 3.89
CA VAL A 18 1.57 0.55 3.41
C VAL A 18 2.19 0.99 2.08
N ASN A 19 3.51 1.08 2.06
CA ASN A 19 4.35 1.24 0.89
C ASN A 19 4.83 -0.14 0.44
N ASN A 20 4.06 -0.81 -0.43
CA ASN A 20 4.45 -2.11 -0.98
C ASN A 20 5.38 -2.03 -2.20
N ILE A 21 5.74 -0.81 -2.63
CA ILE A 21 6.71 -0.58 -3.70
C ILE A 21 7.66 0.58 -3.35
N PRO A 22 8.84 0.67 -3.99
CA PRO A 22 9.76 1.78 -3.81
C PRO A 22 9.18 3.10 -4.30
N VAL A 23 9.73 4.18 -3.75
CA VAL A 23 9.28 5.54 -4.05
C VAL A 23 9.44 5.89 -5.53
N LYS A 24 8.45 6.61 -6.06
CA LYS A 24 8.44 7.23 -7.40
C LYS A 24 8.53 6.25 -8.57
N ILE A 25 8.04 5.03 -8.37
CA ILE A 25 7.76 4.06 -9.45
C ILE A 25 6.26 4.05 -9.70
N CYS A 26 5.83 4.48 -10.89
CA CYS A 26 4.42 4.65 -11.20
C CYS A 26 4.19 4.55 -12.70
N THR A 27 2.99 4.18 -13.11
CA THR A 27 2.58 4.15 -14.52
C THR A 27 2.35 5.54 -15.12
N TYR A 28 2.20 6.56 -14.27
CA TYR A 28 2.01 7.96 -14.67
C TYR A 28 3.03 8.90 -14.05
N SER A 29 3.12 10.10 -14.62
CA SER A 29 3.89 11.25 -14.09
C SER A 29 2.99 12.46 -13.93
N CYS A 30 2.04 12.38 -12.99
CA CYS A 30 1.03 13.41 -12.78
C CYS A 30 1.67 14.73 -12.34
N VAL A 31 1.37 15.83 -13.05
CA VAL A 31 1.87 17.18 -12.73
C VAL A 31 1.43 17.69 -11.35
N TYR A 32 0.39 17.10 -10.79
CA TYR A 32 -0.19 17.41 -9.48
C TYR A 32 0.17 16.39 -8.39
N CYS A 33 1.11 15.48 -8.65
CA CYS A 33 1.51 14.48 -7.65
C CYS A 33 2.18 15.15 -6.44
N GLN A 34 1.66 14.91 -5.24
CA GLN A 34 2.19 15.47 -3.99
C GLN A 34 3.62 15.00 -3.68
N ILE A 35 3.99 13.81 -4.18
CA ILE A 35 5.32 13.21 -4.01
C ILE A 35 6.34 13.79 -5.03
N GLY A 36 5.84 14.53 -6.03
CA GLY A 36 6.62 15.12 -7.11
C GLY A 36 6.75 14.22 -8.33
N ARG A 37 7.70 14.55 -9.21
CA ARG A 37 7.89 13.88 -10.50
C ARG A 37 8.32 12.40 -10.33
N THR A 38 7.65 11.51 -11.04
CA THR A 38 7.98 10.08 -11.16
C THR A 38 9.41 9.89 -11.68
N LEU A 39 10.17 8.98 -11.06
CA LEU A 39 11.55 8.67 -11.45
C LEU A 39 11.62 7.52 -12.45
N LYS A 40 10.77 6.51 -12.27
CA LYS A 40 10.66 5.34 -13.15
C LYS A 40 9.22 5.19 -13.59
N ILE A 41 8.97 5.37 -14.89
CA ILE A 41 7.67 5.10 -15.49
C ILE A 41 7.71 3.67 -16.03
N GLN A 42 6.80 2.82 -15.58
CA GLN A 42 6.68 1.44 -16.06
C GLN A 42 5.24 0.96 -15.99
N VAL A 43 4.92 -0.04 -16.81
CA VAL A 43 3.62 -0.73 -16.84
C VAL A 43 3.74 -2.22 -16.60
N ASP A 44 4.95 -2.76 -16.77
CA ASP A 44 5.26 -4.13 -16.41
C ASP A 44 5.30 -4.27 -14.90
N ARG A 45 4.60 -5.29 -14.41
CA ARG A 45 4.55 -5.63 -12.99
C ARG A 45 5.81 -6.43 -12.64
N GLU A 46 6.41 -6.14 -11.50
CA GLU A 46 7.58 -6.83 -10.98
C GLU A 46 7.44 -7.09 -9.48
N GLU A 47 8.31 -7.92 -8.93
CA GLU A 47 8.41 -8.10 -7.48
C GLU A 47 9.30 -7.01 -6.89
N PHE A 48 8.81 -6.32 -5.85
CA PHE A 48 9.55 -5.25 -5.19
C PHE A 48 10.05 -5.62 -3.80
N TYR A 49 9.15 -6.18 -2.98
CA TYR A 49 9.42 -6.72 -1.67
C TYR A 49 8.81 -8.11 -1.56
N SER A 50 9.31 -8.91 -0.62
CA SER A 50 8.66 -10.19 -0.32
C SER A 50 7.36 -9.95 0.48
N PRO A 51 6.29 -10.76 0.28
CA PRO A 51 5.06 -10.60 1.03
C PRO A 51 5.26 -10.70 2.56
N ASP A 52 6.20 -11.54 2.99
CA ASP A 52 6.54 -11.74 4.40
C ASP A 52 7.22 -10.51 5.01
N GLU A 53 8.07 -9.81 4.25
CA GLU A 53 8.69 -8.55 4.66
C GLU A 53 7.63 -7.47 4.88
N VAL A 54 6.72 -7.29 3.91
CA VAL A 54 5.64 -6.30 4.03
C VAL A 54 4.71 -6.64 5.18
N PHE A 55 4.34 -7.91 5.32
CA PHE A 55 3.50 -8.37 6.42
C PHE A 55 4.16 -8.18 7.78
N GLY A 56 5.46 -8.47 7.91
CA GLY A 56 6.22 -8.30 9.14
C GLY A 56 6.19 -6.85 9.65
N GLU A 57 6.51 -5.90 8.78
CA GLU A 57 6.50 -4.46 9.08
C GLU A 57 5.09 -3.96 9.46
N VAL A 58 4.07 -4.40 8.72
CA VAL A 58 2.68 -4.04 9.02
C VAL A 58 2.25 -4.61 10.36
N LYS A 59 2.56 -5.88 10.63
CA LYS A 59 2.23 -6.56 11.89
C LYS A 59 2.89 -5.87 13.09
N GLU A 60 4.18 -5.56 13.00
CA GLU A 60 4.90 -4.86 14.06
C GLU A 60 4.23 -3.51 14.35
N LYS A 61 3.88 -2.75 13.32
CA LYS A 61 3.22 -1.45 13.50
C LYS A 61 1.82 -1.58 14.11
N VAL A 62 1.07 -2.60 13.73
CA VAL A 62 -0.25 -2.91 14.32
C VAL A 62 -0.11 -3.26 15.80
N GLU A 63 0.90 -4.04 16.19
CA GLU A 63 1.17 -4.37 17.59
C GLU A 63 1.54 -3.12 18.40
N ASP A 64 2.35 -2.23 17.84
CA ASP A 64 2.68 -0.94 18.46
C ASP A 64 1.46 -0.04 18.67
N ILE A 65 0.57 0.04 17.69
CA ILE A 65 -0.70 0.77 17.78
C ILE A 65 -1.55 0.21 18.91
N ARG A 66 -1.68 -1.13 18.98
CA ARG A 66 -2.44 -1.82 20.04
C ARG A 66 -1.86 -1.54 21.43
N LYS A 67 -0.53 -1.61 21.58
CA LYS A 67 0.16 -1.31 22.86
C LYS A 67 -0.08 0.12 23.32
N LYS A 68 -0.19 1.08 22.39
CA LYS A 68 -0.48 2.49 22.69
C LYS A 68 -1.97 2.77 22.94
N GLY A 69 -2.85 1.80 22.72
CA GLY A 69 -4.29 2.00 22.83
C GLY A 69 -4.85 2.94 21.75
N GLU A 70 -4.16 3.08 20.63
CA GLU A 70 -4.59 3.93 19.52
C GLU A 70 -5.63 3.20 18.65
N ALA A 71 -6.60 3.95 18.12
CA ALA A 71 -7.59 3.40 17.20
C ALA A 71 -6.99 3.20 15.79
N LEU A 72 -7.39 2.11 15.14
CA LEU A 72 -7.05 1.75 13.77
C LEU A 72 -8.29 1.16 13.09
N ASP A 73 -8.74 1.83 12.03
CA ASP A 73 -9.95 1.47 11.28
C ASP A 73 -9.62 0.72 9.99
N TYR A 74 -8.51 1.09 9.33
CA TYR A 74 -8.07 0.53 8.05
C TYR A 74 -6.56 0.32 7.98
N ILE A 75 -6.16 -0.67 7.19
CA ILE A 75 -4.80 -0.77 6.65
C ILE A 75 -4.91 -0.50 5.14
N THR A 76 -4.19 0.51 4.66
CA THR A 76 -4.33 1.01 3.29
C THR A 76 -3.03 0.86 2.53
N PHE A 77 -3.05 0.17 1.40
CA PHE A 77 -1.98 0.22 0.40
C PHE A 77 -2.06 1.56 -0.33
N VAL A 78 -1.14 2.45 0.02
CA VAL A 78 -1.03 3.81 -0.52
C VAL A 78 0.47 4.15 -0.62
N PRO A 79 1.18 3.48 -1.54
CA PRO A 79 2.60 3.71 -1.70
C PRO A 79 2.88 5.09 -2.31
N ASP A 80 4.13 5.52 -2.20
CA ASP A 80 4.70 6.63 -2.99
C ASP A 80 4.89 6.24 -4.47
N GLY A 81 3.89 5.60 -5.09
CA GLY A 81 3.93 5.04 -6.43
C GLY A 81 2.58 4.43 -6.83
N GLU A 82 2.55 3.56 -7.84
CA GLU A 82 1.35 2.79 -8.19
C GLU A 82 1.36 1.39 -7.57
N PRO A 83 0.50 1.06 -6.58
CA PRO A 83 0.55 -0.22 -5.88
C PRO A 83 0.34 -1.44 -6.78
N THR A 84 -0.45 -1.32 -7.86
CA THR A 84 -0.73 -2.46 -8.75
C THR A 84 0.46 -2.91 -9.58
N LEU A 85 1.57 -2.16 -9.57
CA LEU A 85 2.82 -2.58 -10.20
C LEU A 85 3.47 -3.77 -9.50
N ASP A 86 3.14 -4.03 -8.25
CA ASP A 86 3.67 -5.18 -7.54
C ASP A 86 2.91 -6.46 -7.92
N LEU A 87 3.66 -7.50 -8.30
CA LEU A 87 3.13 -8.85 -8.56
C LEU A 87 2.57 -9.50 -7.29
N ASN A 88 3.06 -9.10 -6.11
CA ASN A 88 2.70 -9.72 -4.84
C ASN A 88 1.51 -9.07 -4.13
N LEU A 89 0.98 -7.93 -4.62
CA LEU A 89 -0.09 -7.16 -3.98
C LEU A 89 -1.27 -8.02 -3.48
N GLY A 90 -1.74 -8.98 -4.29
CA GLY A 90 -2.85 -9.87 -3.88
C GLY A 90 -2.51 -10.72 -2.65
N LYS A 91 -1.29 -11.26 -2.59
CA LYS A 91 -0.81 -12.06 -1.45
C LYS A 91 -0.63 -11.19 -0.21
N GLU A 92 -0.06 -9.99 -0.39
CA GLU A 92 0.11 -9.02 0.70
C GLU A 92 -1.23 -8.62 1.30
N ILE A 93 -2.24 -8.34 0.48
CA ILE A 93 -3.60 -8.03 0.93
C ILE A 93 -4.16 -9.18 1.77
N LEU A 94 -4.01 -10.44 1.33
CA LEU A 94 -4.50 -11.60 2.07
C LEU A 94 -3.81 -11.75 3.44
N LEU A 95 -2.49 -11.59 3.49
CA LEU A 95 -1.72 -11.62 4.73
C LEU A 95 -2.14 -10.48 5.67
N VAL A 96 -2.18 -9.25 5.19
CA VAL A 96 -2.57 -8.08 6.00
C VAL A 96 -4.01 -8.20 6.51
N LYS A 97 -4.93 -8.73 5.69
CA LYS A 97 -6.33 -8.96 6.08
C LYS A 97 -6.46 -9.96 7.24
N SER A 98 -5.50 -10.88 7.40
CA SER A 98 -5.49 -11.82 8.53
C SER A 98 -5.27 -11.15 9.90
N LEU A 99 -4.83 -9.89 9.93
CA LEU A 99 -4.68 -9.10 11.17
C LEU A 99 -6.03 -8.61 11.75
N GLY A 100 -7.13 -8.82 11.02
CA GLY A 100 -8.49 -8.49 11.46
C GLY A 100 -8.95 -7.06 11.16
N PHE A 101 -8.27 -6.35 10.26
CA PHE A 101 -8.62 -4.99 9.85
C PHE A 101 -9.18 -4.95 8.43
N LYS A 102 -9.96 -3.91 8.13
CA LYS A 102 -10.39 -3.62 6.77
C LYS A 102 -9.18 -3.19 5.96
N VAL A 103 -9.09 -3.67 4.71
CA VAL A 103 -8.01 -3.33 3.79
C VAL A 103 -8.55 -2.43 2.68
N ALA A 104 -7.80 -1.39 2.33
CA ALA A 104 -8.08 -0.52 1.19
C ALA A 104 -6.84 -0.40 0.29
N VAL A 105 -7.06 -0.10 -0.99
CA VAL A 105 -5.99 0.17 -1.97
C VAL A 105 -6.29 1.50 -2.65
N ILE A 106 -5.32 2.40 -2.70
CA ILE A 106 -5.42 3.67 -3.44
C ILE A 106 -4.55 3.53 -4.69
N THR A 107 -5.20 3.44 -5.85
CA THR A 107 -4.57 3.22 -7.15
C THR A 107 -4.96 4.34 -8.13
N ASN A 108 -4.08 4.65 -9.08
CA ASN A 108 -4.39 5.49 -10.24
C ASN A 108 -5.23 4.75 -11.30
N SER A 109 -5.53 3.47 -11.09
CA SER A 109 -6.37 2.60 -11.92
C SER A 109 -5.81 2.25 -13.31
N SER A 110 -4.57 2.61 -13.62
CA SER A 110 -3.96 2.36 -14.94
C SER A 110 -3.78 0.89 -15.33
N LEU A 111 -3.81 -0.03 -14.35
CA LEU A 111 -3.64 -1.47 -14.58
C LEU A 111 -4.86 -2.30 -14.13
N ILE A 112 -5.98 -1.65 -13.78
CA ILE A 112 -7.17 -2.34 -13.22
C ILE A 112 -7.91 -3.19 -14.26
N ASP A 113 -7.67 -2.96 -15.54
CA ASP A 113 -8.21 -3.74 -16.65
C ASP A 113 -7.45 -5.07 -16.85
N ARG A 114 -6.28 -5.22 -16.24
CA ARG A 114 -5.54 -6.48 -16.27
C ARG A 114 -6.20 -7.53 -15.38
N GLU A 115 -6.43 -8.71 -15.94
CA GLU A 115 -7.05 -9.84 -15.24
C GLU A 115 -6.26 -10.24 -13.98
N ASP A 116 -4.93 -10.16 -14.02
CA ASP A 116 -4.05 -10.47 -12.88
C ASP A 116 -4.06 -9.40 -11.76
N VAL A 117 -4.74 -8.26 -11.96
CA VAL A 117 -4.94 -7.20 -10.96
C VAL A 117 -6.37 -7.22 -10.42
N ALA A 118 -7.35 -7.49 -11.29
CA ALA A 118 -8.77 -7.41 -10.97
C ALA A 118 -9.39 -8.69 -10.36
N SER A 119 -8.61 -9.77 -10.25
CA SER A 119 -9.06 -11.10 -9.80
C SER A 119 -9.00 -11.32 -8.28
#